data_AF-A0A8S3GDV4-F1
#
_entry.id   AF-A0A8S3GDV4-F1
#
_cell.length_a   1.000
_cell.length_b   1.000
_cell.length_c   1.000
_cell.angle_alpha   90.00
_cell.angle_beta   90.00
_cell.angle_gamma   90.00
#
_symmetry.space_group_name_H-M   'P 1'
#
loop_
_entity.id
_entity.type
_entity.pdbx_description
1 polymer ?
#
loop_
_entity_poly.entity_id
_entity_poly.type
_entity_poly.pdbx_seq_one_letter_code
_entity_poly.pdbx_strand_id
1 'polypeptide(L)' 'MNNSIERVIDDPQSDLFVIKPIDGKGLGMFAKCDLQCGTVIVCEKPLMKFPSY' A
#
# COMPACT_ATOMS: atom_id res chain seq x y z
N MET A 1 8.17 -8.51 -23.02
CA MET A 1 8.11 -8.64 -21.55
C MET A 1 7.55 -7.34 -21.04
N ASN A 2 6.27 -7.35 -20.66
CA ASN A 2 5.50 -6.13 -20.46
C ASN A 2 5.72 -5.65 -19.03
N ASN A 3 6.36 -4.49 -18.88
CA ASN A 3 6.53 -3.78 -17.61
C ASN A 3 5.16 -3.27 -17.13
N SER A 4 4.45 -4.08 -16.34
CA SER A 4 3.15 -3.73 -15.75
C SER A 4 3.25 -2.96 -14.41
N ILE A 5 4.39 -2.34 -14.10
CA ILE A 5 4.64 -1.67 -12.81
C ILE A 5 3.90 -0.31 -12.70
N GLU A 6 3.38 0.25 -13.80
CA GLU A 6 3.03 1.67 -13.84
C GLU A 6 1.63 2.09 -13.35
N ARG A 7 0.79 1.24 -12.74
CA ARG A 7 -0.59 1.66 -12.39
C ARG A 7 -1.16 1.17 -11.05
N VAL A 8 -0.33 1.11 -10.00
CA VAL A 8 -0.86 0.94 -8.61
C VAL A 8 -0.46 2.15 -7.78
N ILE A 9 -0.77 3.36 -8.26
CA ILE A 9 -0.37 4.60 -7.57
C ILE A 9 -1.56 5.41 -7.03
N ASP A 10 -2.80 5.21 -7.49
CA ASP A 10 -3.92 6.07 -7.05
C ASP A 10 -5.24 5.33 -6.83
N ASP A 11 -5.26 4.27 -6.01
CA ASP A 11 -6.53 3.82 -5.44
C ASP A 11 -6.41 3.56 -3.93
N PRO A 12 -6.86 4.50 -3.08
CA PRO A 12 -6.93 4.30 -1.62
C PRO A 12 -7.91 3.20 -1.22
N GLN A 13 -8.59 2.58 -2.18
CA GLN A 13 -9.50 1.46 -2.00
C GLN A 13 -9.16 0.30 -2.95
N SER A 14 -7.86 0.04 -3.21
CA SER A 14 -7.49 -1.14 -4.01
C SER A 14 -8.23 -2.38 -3.52
N ASP A 15 -8.87 -3.12 -4.43
CA ASP A 15 -9.70 -4.29 -4.12
C ASP A 15 -8.97 -5.40 -3.34
N LEU A 16 -7.66 -5.28 -3.17
CA LEU A 16 -6.80 -6.22 -2.47
C LEU A 16 -6.80 -6.04 -0.95
N PHE A 17 -7.21 -4.86 -0.42
CA PHE A 17 -7.08 -4.56 1.00
C PHE A 17 -8.37 -3.99 1.62
N VAL A 18 -8.52 -4.16 2.93
CA VAL A 18 -9.58 -3.56 3.76
C VAL A 18 -8.96 -2.84 4.95
N ILE A 19 -9.47 -1.64 5.25
CA ILE A 19 -9.09 -0.90 6.44
C ILE A 19 -10.06 -1.23 7.57
N LYS A 20 -9.52 -1.61 8.74
CA LYS A 20 -10.33 -1.94 9.94
C LYS A 20 -9.67 -1.39 11.21
N PRO A 21 -10.46 -1.06 12.24
CA PRO A 21 -9.90 -0.70 13.55
C PRO A 21 -9.19 -1.89 14.19
N ILE A 22 -8.09 -1.60 14.88
CA ILE A 22 -7.34 -2.53 15.72
C ILE A 22 -7.28 -1.95 17.12
N ASP A 23 -7.72 -2.76 18.08
CA ASP A 23 -7.73 -2.37 19.48
C ASP A 23 -6.33 -1.92 19.96
N GLY A 24 -6.27 -0.74 20.59
CA GLY A 24 -5.04 -0.10 21.04
C GLY A 24 -4.07 0.38 19.95
N LYS A 25 -4.39 0.27 18.64
CA LYS A 25 -3.46 0.58 17.53
C LYS A 25 -4.02 1.49 16.44
N GLY A 26 -5.26 1.93 16.55
CA GLY A 26 -5.90 2.78 15.54
C GLY A 26 -6.43 1.95 14.38
N LEU A 27 -6.04 2.27 13.14
CA LEU A 27 -6.47 1.56 11.94
C LEU A 27 -5.37 0.63 11.42
N GLY A 28 -5.77 -0.52 10.88
CA GLY A 28 -4.89 -1.45 10.18
C GLY A 28 -5.40 -1.76 8.77
N MET A 29 -4.47 -2.15 7.90
CA MET A 29 -4.73 -2.58 6.53
C MET A 29 -4.56 -4.11 6.44
N PHE A 30 -5.58 -4.79 5.92
CA PHE A 30 -5.64 -6.26 5.87
C PHE A 30 -5.85 -6.72 4.43
N ALA A 31 -5.13 -7.76 3.99
CA ALA A 31 -5.34 -8.38 2.69
C ALA A 31 -6.71 -9.08 2.64
N LYS A 32 -7.43 -8.93 1.53
CA LYS A 32 -8.69 -9.63 1.23
C LYS A 32 -8.48 -10.94 0.46
N CYS A 33 -7.28 -11.14 -0.08
CA CYS A 33 -6.91 -12.33 -0.86
C CYS A 33 -5.46 -12.73 -0.58
N ASP A 34 -5.09 -13.93 -1.03
CA ASP A 34 -3.71 -14.40 -0.98
C ASP A 34 -2.80 -13.53 -1.85
N LEU A 35 -1.61 -13.23 -1.34
CA LEU A 35 -0.59 -12.45 -2.03
C LEU A 35 0.56 -13.36 -2.42
N GLN A 36 1.06 -13.22 -3.64
CA GLN A 36 2.22 -13.99 -4.10
C GLN A 36 3.53 -13.39 -3.54
N CYS A 37 4.55 -14.23 -3.41
CA CYS A 37 5.87 -13.75 -3.00
C CYS A 37 6.39 -12.73 -4.04
N GLY A 38 6.86 -11.58 -3.58
CA GLY A 38 7.31 -10.49 -4.43
C GLY A 38 6.21 -9.49 -4.84
N THR A 39 4.95 -9.69 -4.42
CA THR A 39 3.90 -8.70 -4.62
C THR A 39 4.21 -7.42 -3.84
N VAL A 40 4.13 -6.27 -4.53
CA VAL A 40 4.25 -4.95 -3.91
C VAL A 40 2.94 -4.63 -3.18
N ILE A 41 3.02 -4.45 -1.85
CA ILE A 41 1.85 -4.20 -0.99
C ILE A 41 1.60 -2.71 -0.84
N VAL A 42 2.65 -1.93 -0.59
CA VAL A 42 2.59 -0.48 -0.36
C VAL A 42 3.75 0.17 -1.08
N CYS A 43 3.48 1.28 -1.77
CA CYS A 43 4.49 2.18 -2.32
C CYS A 43 4.11 3.61 -1.94
N GLU A 44 4.51 4.03 -0.74
CA GLU A 44 4.18 5.36 -0.23
C GLU A 44 5.21 6.41 -0.63
N LYS A 45 4.72 7.59 -1.01
CA LYS A 45 5.54 8.79 -1.08
C LYS A 45 5.65 9.37 0.33
N PRO A 46 6.85 9.78 0.78
CA PRO A 46 6.98 10.43 2.07
C PRO A 46 6.14 11.70 2.09
N LEU A 47 5.46 11.94 3.21
CA LEU A 47 4.59 13.10 3.41
C LEU A 47 5.35 14.43 3.27
N MET A 48 6.60 14.47 3.74
CA MET A 48 7.47 15.62 3.65
C MET A 48 8.91 15.16 3.43
N LYS A 49 9.64 15.85 2.56
CA LYS A 49 11.08 15.70 2.38
C LYS A 49 11.77 16.94 2.93
N PHE A 50 12.69 16.77 3.88
CA PHE A 50 13.55 17.87 4.31
C PHE A 50 14.70 18.02 3.31
N PRO A 51 15.09 19.26 2.95
CA PRO A 51 16.28 19.46 2.14
C PRO A 51 17.51 18.98 2.92
N SER A 52 18.31 18.13 2.29
CA SER A 52 19.66 17.79 2.75
C SER A 52 20.60 18.93 2.33
N TYR A 53 21.23 19.58 3.30
CA TYR A 53 22.32 20.54 3.10
C TYR A 53 23.64 19.83 2.78
#